data_AF-A0A699UGK5-F1
#
_entry.id   AF-A0A699UGK5-F1
#
_cell.length_a   1.000
_cell.length_b   1.000
_cell.length_c   1.000
_cell.angle_alpha   90.00
_cell.angle_beta   90.00
_cell.angle_gamma   90.00
#
_symmetry.space_group_name_H-M   'P 1'
#
loop_
_entity.id
_entity.type
_entity.pdbx_description
1 polymer ?
#
loop_
_entity_poly.entity_id
_entity_poly.type
_entity_poly.pdbx_seq_one_letter_code
_entity_poly.pdbx_strand_id
1 'polypeptide(L)'
;IEQAVNEQLEAEVLTRSSHSSKTSYAVSADLSEMELKKILIEKIEGNKSIQRSDAQRNLYKALVEAYESDKIILDSYGENVTLKRRRDDDADKDEETSAGADRGTKRRREGKEP
;
A
#
# COMPACT_ATOMS: atom_id res chain seq x y z
N ILE A 1 28.52 23.39 -14.47
CA ILE A 1 27.25 22.73 -14.88
C ILE A 1 27.23 21.31 -14.32
N GLU A 2 28.26 20.51 -14.58
CA GLU A 2 28.40 19.12 -14.09
C GLU A 2 28.36 18.98 -12.55
N GLN A 3 29.06 19.85 -11.82
CA GLN A 3 29.05 19.84 -10.34
C GLN A 3 27.67 20.12 -9.72
N ALA A 4 26.91 21.07 -10.28
CA ALA A 4 25.60 21.43 -9.74
C ALA A 4 24.56 20.32 -9.96
N VAL A 5 24.66 19.59 -11.07
CA VAL A 5 23.81 18.42 -11.35
C VAL A 5 24.12 17.29 -10.36
N ASN A 6 25.40 17.07 -10.04
CA ASN A 6 25.80 16.04 -9.09
C ASN A 6 25.34 16.35 -7.65
N GLU A 7 25.46 17.60 -7.23
CA GLU A 7 25.03 18.06 -5.89
C GLU A 7 23.50 17.96 -5.72
N GLN A 8 22.74 18.25 -6.79
CA GLN A 8 21.28 18.10 -6.81
C GLN A 8 20.86 16.62 -6.74
N LEU A 9 21.57 15.75 -7.45
CA LEU A 9 21.33 14.30 -7.43
C LEU A 9 21.57 13.71 -6.03
N GLU A 10 22.66 14.09 -5.36
CA GLU A 10 22.97 13.63 -4.01
C GLU A 10 21.89 14.06 -3.00
N ALA A 11 21.39 15.29 -3.10
CA ALA A 11 20.31 15.79 -2.25
C ALA A 11 18.98 15.05 -2.48
N GLU A 12 18.63 14.76 -3.73
CA GLU A 12 17.43 13.98 -4.08
C GLU A 12 17.53 12.52 -3.61
N VAL A 13 18.71 11.90 -3.74
CA VAL A 13 18.97 10.55 -3.23
C VAL A 13 18.86 10.51 -1.69
N LEU A 14 19.42 11.50 -0.99
CA LEU A 14 19.36 11.57 0.47
C LEU A 14 17.93 11.76 0.99
N THR A 15 17.16 12.62 0.34
CA THR A 15 15.75 12.86 0.69
C THR A 15 14.90 11.61 0.44
N ARG A 16 15.04 10.96 -0.71
CA ARG A 16 14.36 9.69 -1.01
C ARG A 16 14.75 8.58 -0.05
N SER A 17 16.04 8.46 0.27
CA SER A 17 16.56 7.49 1.26
C SER A 17 15.97 7.76 2.65
N SER A 18 15.97 9.01 3.10
CA SER A 18 15.38 9.41 4.39
C SER A 18 13.90 9.07 4.49
N HIS A 19 13.13 9.28 3.42
CA HIS A 19 11.72 8.88 3.39
C HIS A 19 11.53 7.36 3.45
N SER A 20 12.36 6.60 2.74
CA SER A 20 12.38 5.13 2.77
C SER A 20 12.78 4.57 4.16
N SER A 21 13.78 5.17 4.81
CA SER A 21 14.20 4.76 6.16
C SER A 21 13.12 5.03 7.21
N LYS A 22 12.39 6.15 7.11
CA LYS A 22 11.29 6.48 8.03
C LYS A 22 10.13 5.49 7.89
N THR A 23 9.75 5.13 6.67
CA THR A 23 8.70 4.14 6.44
C THR A 23 9.15 2.74 6.86
N SER A 24 10.39 2.35 6.57
CA SER A 24 10.98 1.10 7.03
C SER A 24 11.01 0.97 8.55
N TYR A 25 11.41 2.03 9.27
CA TYR A 25 11.44 2.04 10.73
C TYR A 25 10.04 1.95 11.35
N ALA A 26 9.06 2.66 10.80
CA ALA A 26 7.67 2.57 11.25
C ALA A 26 7.12 1.13 11.08
N VAL A 27 7.31 0.53 9.91
CA VAL A 27 6.90 -0.86 9.64
C VAL A 27 7.60 -1.86 10.56
N SER A 28 8.90 -1.66 10.82
CA SER A 28 9.67 -2.47 11.77
C SER A 28 9.11 -2.37 13.19
N ALA A 29 8.69 -1.19 13.63
CA ALA A 29 8.12 -0.99 14.96
C ALA A 29 6.79 -1.73 15.10
N ASP A 30 5.88 -1.56 14.13
CA ASP A 30 4.57 -2.23 14.11
C ASP A 30 4.70 -3.76 14.15
N LEU A 31 5.64 -4.32 13.38
CA LEU A 31 5.94 -5.76 13.40
C LEU A 31 6.46 -6.24 14.76
N SER A 32 7.37 -5.48 15.39
CA SER A 32 7.90 -5.83 16.72
C SER A 32 6.82 -5.77 17.81
N GLU A 33 5.86 -4.84 17.70
CA GLU A 33 4.74 -4.74 18.62
C GLU A 33 3.82 -5.96 18.52
N MET A 34 3.56 -6.44 17.29
CA MET A 34 2.79 -7.68 17.06
C MET A 34 3.47 -8.92 17.66
N GLU A 35 4.79 -9.06 17.51
CA GLU A 35 5.54 -10.18 18.10
C GLU A 35 5.45 -10.19 19.63
N LEU A 36 5.55 -9.01 20.26
CA LEU A 36 5.39 -8.86 21.71
C LEU A 36 3.96 -9.21 22.17
N LYS A 37 2.93 -8.77 21.45
CA LYS A 37 1.53 -9.14 21.72
C LYS A 37 1.35 -10.66 21.66
N LYS A 38 1.90 -11.33 20.65
CA LYS A 38 1.86 -12.79 20.52
C LYS A 38 2.50 -13.51 21.71
N ILE A 39 3.70 -13.10 22.11
CA ILE A 39 4.41 -13.68 23.26
C ILE A 39 3.60 -13.48 24.55
N LEU A 40 2.96 -12.32 24.71
CA LEU A 40 2.14 -12.03 25.88
C LEU A 40 0.89 -12.92 25.92
N ILE A 41 0.22 -13.14 24.79
CA ILE A 41 -0.93 -14.05 24.66
C ILE A 41 -0.52 -15.47 25.06
N GLU A 42 0.57 -15.99 24.51
CA GLU A 42 1.09 -17.34 24.81
C GLU A 42 1.47 -17.51 26.29
N LYS A 43 2.13 -16.50 26.87
CA LYS A 43 2.44 -16.48 28.30
C LYS A 43 1.19 -16.46 29.16
N ILE A 44 0.19 -15.69 28.78
CA ILE A 44 -1.07 -15.63 29.51
C ILE A 44 -1.72 -17.01 29.40
N GLU A 45 -1.93 -17.56 28.20
CA GLU A 45 -2.55 -18.87 27.95
C GLU A 45 -1.91 -20.04 28.73
N GLY A 46 -0.57 -20.06 28.81
CA GLY A 46 0.18 -21.05 29.60
C GLY A 46 0.03 -20.91 31.13
N ASN A 47 -0.43 -19.77 31.63
CA ASN A 47 -0.66 -19.55 33.06
C ASN A 47 -2.02 -20.10 33.50
N LYS A 48 -2.00 -21.20 34.26
CA LYS A 48 -3.21 -21.86 34.80
C LYS A 48 -4.13 -20.96 35.65
N SER A 49 -3.66 -19.81 36.10
CA SER A 49 -4.41 -18.85 36.92
C SER A 49 -5.35 -17.93 36.14
N ILE A 50 -5.30 -17.86 34.80
CA ILE A 50 -6.20 -17.00 33.99
C ILE A 50 -7.67 -17.22 34.34
N GLN A 51 -8.05 -18.48 34.61
CA GLN A 51 -9.42 -18.84 34.92
C GLN A 51 -9.92 -18.24 36.25
N ARG A 52 -9.02 -17.72 37.10
CA ARG A 52 -9.36 -17.18 38.42
C ARG A 52 -9.74 -15.71 38.44
N SER A 53 -9.44 -14.92 37.40
CA SER A 53 -9.80 -13.48 37.40
C SER A 53 -10.44 -13.02 36.10
N ASP A 54 -11.57 -12.32 36.23
CA ASP A 54 -12.28 -11.73 35.10
C ASP A 54 -11.45 -10.65 34.39
N ALA A 55 -10.61 -9.93 35.14
CA ALA A 55 -9.69 -8.95 34.58
C ALA A 55 -8.66 -9.58 33.62
N GLN A 56 -8.08 -10.73 33.96
CA GLN A 56 -7.16 -11.44 33.06
C GLN A 56 -7.86 -12.03 31.85
N ARG A 57 -9.09 -12.56 32.00
CA ARG A 57 -9.89 -13.02 30.86
C ARG A 57 -10.20 -11.89 29.88
N ASN A 58 -10.57 -10.72 30.40
CA ASN A 58 -10.84 -9.54 29.57
C ASN A 58 -9.58 -9.04 28.87
N LEU A 59 -8.44 -9.01 29.59
CA LEU A 59 -7.15 -8.65 29.00
C LEU A 59 -6.73 -9.63 27.89
N TYR A 60 -6.85 -10.93 28.13
CA TYR A 60 -6.58 -11.97 27.13
C TYR A 60 -7.45 -11.78 25.88
N LYS A 61 -8.76 -11.60 26.07
CA LYS A 61 -9.70 -11.37 24.97
C LYS A 61 -9.33 -10.13 24.16
N ALA A 62 -9.04 -9.01 24.82
CA ALA A 62 -8.64 -7.77 24.16
C ALA A 62 -7.31 -7.91 23.38
N LEU A 63 -6.34 -8.64 23.93
CA LEU A 63 -5.06 -8.91 23.26
C LEU A 63 -5.24 -9.77 22.01
N VAL A 64 -6.07 -10.82 22.09
CA VAL A 64 -6.39 -11.68 20.96
C VAL A 64 -7.11 -10.90 19.85
N GLU A 65 -8.13 -10.12 20.19
CA GLU A 65 -8.86 -9.28 19.22
C GLU A 65 -7.95 -8.23 18.55
N ALA A 66 -7.06 -7.60 19.30
CA ALA A 66 -6.08 -6.66 18.76
C ALA A 66 -5.10 -7.34 17.81
N TYR A 67 -4.57 -8.52 18.18
CA TYR A 67 -3.65 -9.27 17.35
C TYR A 67 -4.30 -9.79 16.04
N GLU A 68 -5.55 -10.24 16.09
CA GLU A 68 -6.33 -10.59 14.89
C GLU A 68 -6.54 -9.38 13.97
N SER A 69 -6.85 -8.22 14.54
CA SER A 69 -7.02 -6.98 13.79
C SER A 69 -5.72 -6.52 13.10
N ASP A 70 -4.61 -6.53 13.83
CA ASP A 70 -3.29 -6.16 13.31
C ASP A 70 -2.88 -7.10 12.15
N LYS A 71 -3.20 -8.40 12.26
CA LYS A 71 -2.96 -9.37 11.18
C LYS A 71 -3.76 -9.07 9.92
N ILE A 72 -5.03 -8.70 10.05
CA ILE A 72 -5.88 -8.31 8.91
C ILE A 72 -5.33 -7.06 8.23
N ILE A 73 -4.89 -6.07 9.02
CA ILE A 73 -4.27 -4.83 8.49
C ILE A 73 -2.99 -5.17 7.71
N LEU A 74 -2.13 -6.02 8.25
CA LEU A 74 -0.89 -6.44 7.60
C LEU A 74 -1.14 -7.24 6.31
N ASP A 75 -2.05 -8.22 6.35
CA ASP A 75 -2.45 -9.03 5.20
C ASP A 75 -3.01 -8.11 4.08
N SER A 76 -3.83 -7.11 4.46
CA SER A 76 -4.38 -6.12 3.53
C SER A 76 -3.31 -5.19 2.92
N TYR A 77 -2.22 -4.88 3.64
CA TYR A 77 -1.11 -4.08 3.10
C TYR A 77 -0.37 -4.85 2.00
N GLY A 78 -0.16 -6.16 2.17
CA GLY A 78 0.39 -7.04 1.14
C GLY A 78 -0.52 -7.15 -0.10
N GLU A 79 -1.83 -7.25 0.11
CA GLU A 79 -2.83 -7.26 -0.97
C GLU A 79 -2.91 -5.90 -1.70
N ASN A 80 -2.83 -4.77 -1.00
CA ASN A 80 -2.86 -3.44 -1.62
C ASN A 80 -1.59 -3.17 -2.45
N VAL A 81 -0.43 -3.64 -1.99
CA VAL A 81 0.84 -3.55 -2.74
C VAL A 81 0.76 -4.38 -4.03
N THR A 82 0.14 -5.56 -4.01
CA THR A 82 -0.06 -6.38 -5.23
C THR A 82 -1.12 -5.81 -6.17
N LEU A 83 -2.19 -5.20 -5.65
CA LEU A 83 -3.20 -4.49 -6.46
C LEU A 83 -2.65 -3.22 -7.13
N LYS A 84 -1.75 -2.49 -6.48
CA LYS A 84 -1.11 -1.29 -7.08
C LYS A 84 -0.14 -1.63 -8.21
N ARG A 85 0.65 -2.70 -8.10
CA ARG A 85 1.57 -3.13 -9.18
C ARG A 85 0.84 -3.45 -10.49
N ARG A 86 -0.39 -3.95 -10.44
CA ARG A 86 -1.20 -4.19 -11.66
C ARG A 86 -1.68 -2.90 -12.34
N ARG A 87 -1.74 -1.77 -11.62
CA ARG A 87 -2.11 -0.47 -12.24
C ARG A 87 -0.93 0.23 -12.89
N ASP A 88 0.28 0.05 -12.36
CA ASP A 88 1.49 0.61 -12.96
C ASP A 88 1.88 -0.15 -14.25
N ASP A 89 1.56 -1.45 -14.36
CA ASP A 89 1.75 -2.26 -15.59
C ASP A 89 0.68 -1.98 -16.68
N ASP A 90 -0.47 -1.38 -16.34
CA ASP A 90 -1.51 -0.96 -17.30
C ASP A 90 -1.27 0.47 -17.83
N ALA A 91 -0.21 1.16 -17.39
CA ALA A 91 0.14 2.51 -17.86
C ALA A 91 0.98 2.51 -19.16
N ASP A 92 1.38 1.34 -19.68
CA ASP A 92 2.13 1.19 -20.94
C ASP A 92 1.22 0.86 -22.14
N LYS A 93 -0.06 1.26 -22.09
CA LYS A 93 -1.03 1.08 -23.20
C LYS A 93 -1.66 2.36 -23.73
N ASP A 94 -1.24 3.54 -23.26
CA ASP A 94 -1.68 4.82 -23.82
C ASP A 94 -0.55 5.54 -24.57
N GLU A 95 0.14 4.85 -25.49
CA GLU A 95 0.86 5.52 -26.58
C GLU A 95 -0.11 5.76 -27.75
N GLU A 96 -0.79 6.90 -27.66
CA GLU A 96 -1.36 7.75 -28.70
C GLU A 96 -2.17 7.14 -29.87
N THR A 97 -3.47 7.47 -29.89
CA THR A 97 -4.11 7.96 -31.12
C THR A 97 -4.67 9.37 -30.91
N SER A 98 -3.80 10.32 -30.57
CA SER A 98 -4.04 11.74 -30.81
C SER A 98 -3.78 12.05 -32.29
N ALA A 99 -4.73 11.72 -33.16
CA ALA A 99 -4.70 12.14 -34.57
C ALA A 99 -6.10 12.53 -35.05
N GLY A 100 -6.44 13.81 -34.84
CA GLY A 100 -7.33 14.62 -35.68
C GLY A 100 -8.64 13.97 -36.15
N ALA A 101 -9.66 13.99 -35.29
CA ALA A 101 -11.05 13.78 -35.67
C ALA A 101 -11.62 15.01 -36.41
N ASP A 102 -11.07 15.35 -37.58
CA ASP A 102 -11.71 16.25 -38.54
C ASP A 102 -11.62 15.68 -39.96
N ARG A 103 -12.55 14.76 -40.26
CA ARG A 103 -12.94 14.46 -41.64
C ARG A 103 -14.44 14.29 -41.72
N GLY A 104 -15.14 15.40 -41.51
CA GLY A 104 -16.51 15.59 -42.00
C GLY A 104 -16.55 15.40 -43.51
N THR A 105 -16.84 14.18 -43.96
CA THR A 105 -16.95 13.84 -45.38
C THR A 105 -18.27 14.37 -45.93
N LYS A 106 -18.20 15.59 -46.49
CA LYS A 106 -19.19 16.14 -47.42
C LYS A 106 -19.47 15.14 -48.54
N ARG A 107 -20.71 14.65 -48.63
CA ARG A 107 -21.35 14.30 -49.91
C ARG A 107 -22.82 14.71 -49.86
N ARG A 108 -23.12 15.88 -50.42
CA ARG A 108 -24.47 16.19 -50.91
C ARG A 108 -24.71 15.27 -52.11
N ARG A 109 -25.70 14.39 -52.02
CA ARG A 109 -26.23 13.69 -53.20
C ARG A 109 -26.97 14.73 -54.05
N GLU A 110 -26.47 14.85 -55.27
CA GLU A 110 -27.06 15.54 -56.40
C GLU A 110 -28.41 14.92 -56.77
N GLY A 111 -29.29 15.75 -57.33
CA GLY A 111 -30.72 15.52 -57.47
C GLY A 111 -31.12 14.31 -58.31
N LYS A 112 -32.25 13.73 -57.92
CA LYS A 112 -33.18 13.05 -58.80
C LYS A 112 -34.23 14.07 -59.20
N GLU A 113 -34.46 14.26 -60.49
CA GLU A 113 -35.80 14.41 -61.08
C GLU A 113 -35.73 14.09 -62.58
N PRO A 114 -36.85 13.66 -63.19
CA PRO A 114 -36.95 13.22 -64.59
C PRO A 114 -36.92 14.37 -65.60
#